data_AF-A0A4S2R922-F1
#
_entry.id   AF-A0A4S2R922-F1
#
_cell.length_a   1.000
_cell.length_b   1.000
_cell.length_c   1.000
_cell.angle_alpha   90.00
_cell.angle_beta   90.00
_cell.angle_gamma   90.00
#
_symmetry.space_group_name_H-M   'P 1'
#
loop_
_entity.id
_entity.type
_entity.pdbx_description
1 polymer ?
#
loop_
_entity_poly.entity_id
_entity_poly.type
_entity_poly.pdbx_seq_one_letter_code
_entity_poly.pdbx_strand_id
1 'polypeptide(L)' 'MTAMEESRRRVQQMRAQVRDLTKAAAGTDDPEQRARLEEKARRMESRCEQESGMAGGDIYPPM' A
#
# COMPACT_ATOMS: atom_id res chain seq x y z
N MET A 1 -1.07 21.61 -11.59
CA MET A 1 -0.78 20.25 -11.12
C MET A 1 -2.08 19.69 -10.59
N THR A 2 -2.55 18.57 -11.12
CA THR A 2 -3.91 18.04 -10.85
C THR A 2 -3.91 17.09 -9.66
N ALA A 3 -5.01 17.09 -8.89
CA ALA A 3 -5.21 16.20 -7.73
C ALA A 3 -5.01 14.70 -8.06
N MET A 4 -5.21 14.31 -9.33
CA MET A 4 -4.97 12.95 -9.81
C MET A 4 -3.48 12.58 -9.84
N GLU A 5 -2.58 13.51 -10.14
CA GLU A 5 -1.14 13.26 -10.09
C GLU A 5 -0.65 13.11 -8.65
N GLU A 6 -1.16 13.92 -7.72
CA GLU A 6 -0.83 13.83 -6.29
C GLU A 6 -1.31 12.52 -5.69
N SER A 7 -2.56 12.13 -5.95
CA SER A 7 -3.07 10.84 -5.49
C SER A 7 -2.34 9.66 -6.14
N ARG A 8 -1.98 9.74 -7.44
CA ARG A 8 -1.17 8.70 -8.10
C ARG A 8 0.23 8.59 -7.50
N ARG A 9 0.88 9.71 -7.13
CA ARG A 9 2.17 9.70 -6.42
C ARG A 9 2.04 9.10 -5.02
N ARG A 10 0.95 9.41 -4.31
CA ARG A 10 0.67 8.90 -2.97
C ARG A 10 0.43 7.39 -2.97
N VAL A 11 -0.37 6.89 -3.91
CA VAL A 11 -0.59 5.45 -4.12
C VAL A 11 0.71 4.74 -4.50
N GLN A 12 1.55 5.33 -5.36
CA GLN A 12 2.84 4.74 -5.71
C GLN A 12 3.82 4.68 -4.52
N GLN A 13 3.88 5.71 -3.68
CA GLN A 13 4.68 5.67 -2.45
C GLN A 13 4.18 4.59 -1.49
N MET A 14 2.86 4.45 -1.32
CA MET A 14 2.29 3.42 -0.45
C MET A 14 2.53 2.01 -1.00
N ARG A 15 2.39 1.79 -2.32
CA ARG A 15 2.78 0.51 -2.95
C ARG A 15 4.26 0.20 -2.78
N ALA A 16 5.14 1.21 -2.85
CA ALA A 16 6.57 1.01 -2.58
C ALA A 16 6.79 0.58 -1.11
N GLN A 17 6.12 1.22 -0.17
CA GLN A 17 6.20 0.89 1.26
C GLN A 17 5.66 -0.52 1.58
N VAL A 18 4.58 -0.92 0.90
CA VAL A 18 4.01 -2.28 0.97
C VAL A 18 4.99 -3.31 0.42
N ARG A 19 5.59 -3.06 -0.76
CA ARG A 19 6.63 -3.94 -1.32
C ARG A 19 7.83 -4.07 -0.38
N ASP A 20 8.23 -2.98 0.27
CA ASP A 20 9.34 -3.00 1.24
C ASP A 20 8.99 -3.85 2.47
N LEU A 21 7.78 -3.71 3.01
CA LEU A 21 7.26 -4.53 4.10
C LEU A 21 7.17 -6.02 3.71
N THR A 22 6.67 -6.34 2.52
CA THR A 22 6.62 -7.73 2.01
C THR A 22 8.02 -8.29 1.80
N LYS A 23 8.97 -7.48 1.32
CA LYS A 23 10.35 -7.91 1.11
C LYS A 23 11.08 -8.13 2.44
N ALA A 24 10.83 -7.28 3.43
CA ALA A 24 11.29 -7.50 4.80
C ALA A 24 10.68 -8.78 5.38
N ALA A 25 9.38 -9.02 5.17
CA ALA A 25 8.70 -10.23 5.59
C ALA A 25 9.30 -11.49 4.94
N ALA A 26 9.68 -11.41 3.66
CA ALA A 26 10.31 -12.52 2.95
C ALA A 26 11.75 -12.81 3.42
N GLY A 27 12.45 -11.81 3.97
CA GLY A 27 13.77 -11.97 4.59
C GLY A 27 13.72 -12.34 6.08
N THR A 28 12.52 -12.43 6.65
CA THR A 28 12.30 -12.79 8.03
C THR A 28 12.00 -14.29 8.13
N ASP A 29 12.83 -15.02 8.87
CA ASP A 29 12.64 -16.44 9.17
C ASP A 29 11.52 -16.69 10.21
N ASP A 30 11.19 -15.68 11.01
CA ASP A 30 10.14 -15.75 12.03
C ASP A 30 8.73 -15.72 11.40
N PRO A 31 7.94 -16.79 11.51
CA PRO A 31 6.60 -16.83 10.92
C PRO A 31 5.65 -15.79 11.53
N GLU A 32 5.83 -15.47 12.82
CA GLU A 32 5.03 -14.46 13.51
C GLU A 32 5.38 -13.03 13.06
N GLN A 33 6.66 -12.72 12.89
CA GLN A 33 7.08 -11.43 12.36
C GLN A 33 6.69 -11.27 10.88
N ARG A 34 6.81 -12.33 10.08
CA ARG A 34 6.34 -12.34 8.69
C ARG A 34 4.85 -12.02 8.61
N ALA A 35 4.02 -12.71 9.40
CA ALA A 35 2.59 -12.45 9.46
C ALA A 35 2.28 -11.01 9.89
N ARG A 36 3.02 -10.46 10.85
CA ARG A 36 2.85 -9.09 11.32
C ARG A 36 3.23 -8.04 10.26
N LEU A 37 4.27 -8.30 9.48
CA LEU A 37 4.70 -7.43 8.37
C LEU A 37 3.71 -7.49 7.19
N GLU A 38 3.22 -8.68 6.84
CA GLU A 38 2.18 -8.86 5.83
C GLU A 38 0.85 -8.21 6.23
N GLU A 39 0.44 -8.35 7.50
CA GLU A 39 -0.77 -7.69 8.01
C GLU A 39 -0.63 -6.16 7.99
N LYS A 40 0.55 -5.65 8.35
CA LYS A 40 0.86 -4.22 8.30
C LYS A 40 0.82 -3.69 6.87
N ALA A 41 1.35 -4.44 5.91
CA ALA A 41 1.27 -4.14 4.49
C ALA A 41 -0.19 -4.09 4.01
N ARG A 42 -1.01 -5.10 4.31
CA ARG A 42 -2.44 -5.10 3.93
C ARG A 42 -3.24 -3.98 4.57
N ARG A 43 -3.02 -3.66 5.85
CA ARG A 43 -3.67 -2.50 6.49
C ARG A 43 -3.28 -1.19 5.82
N MET A 44 -2.05 -1.07 5.37
CA MET A 44 -1.55 0.13 4.70
C MET A 44 -2.19 0.29 3.31
N GLU A 45 -2.33 -0.79 2.54
CA GLU A 45 -3.10 -0.78 1.28
C GLU A 45 -4.57 -0.44 1.52
N SER A 46 -5.24 -1.11 2.45
CA SER A 46 -6.67 -0.90 2.72
C SER A 46 -6.95 0.52 3.24
N ARG A 47 -6.03 1.10 4.01
CA ARG A 47 -6.12 2.52 4.41
C ARG A 47 -5.86 3.46 3.24
N CYS A 48 -4.96 3.11 2.32
CA CYS A 48 -4.74 3.85 1.08
C CYS A 48 -6.00 3.86 0.22
N GLU A 49 -6.64 2.71 0.06
CA GLU A 49 -7.89 2.58 -0.70
C GLU A 49 -9.04 3.36 -0.05
N GLN A 50 -9.12 3.40 1.28
CA GLN A 50 -10.11 4.22 1.99
C GLN A 50 -9.83 5.73 1.88
N GLU A 51 -8.57 6.17 2.07
CA GLU A 51 -8.19 7.58 1.89
C GLU A 51 -8.30 8.01 0.42
N SER A 52 -7.95 7.14 -0.53
CA SER A 52 -8.07 7.40 -1.96
C SER A 52 -9.53 7.28 -2.41
N GLY A 53 -10.36 6.43 -1.82
CA GLY A 53 -11.79 6.34 -2.11
C GLY A 53 -12.56 7.58 -1.64
N MET A 54 -12.10 8.24 -0.57
CA MET A 54 -12.60 9.56 -0.16
C MET A 54 -11.99 10.72 -0.95
N ALA A 55 -10.77 10.60 -1.47
CA ALA A 55 -10.06 11.68 -2.19
C ALA A 55 -10.01 11.53 -3.73
N GLY A 56 -10.50 10.43 -4.28
CA GLY A 56 -10.20 10.01 -5.65
C GLY A 56 -10.98 8.75 -6.02
N GLY A 57 -12.29 8.90 -6.21
CA GLY A 57 -13.18 7.84 -6.71
C GLY A 57 -12.87 7.31 -8.12
N ASP A 58 -11.63 7.38 -8.61
CA ASP A 58 -11.24 6.94 -9.96
C ASP A 58 -9.81 6.38 -10.07
N ILE A 59 -9.13 6.04 -8.96
CA ILE A 59 -7.75 5.51 -9.03
C ILE A 59 -7.74 4.01 -8.79
N TYR A 60 -8.42 3.29 -9.67
CA TYR A 60 -8.14 1.87 -9.89
C TYR A 60 -8.35 1.54 -11.37
N PRO A 61 -7.29 1.50 -12.21
CA PRO A 61 -7.38 0.69 -13.41
C PRO A 61 -7.34 -0.79 -12.97
N PRO A 62 -8.39 -1.59 -13.23
CA PRO A 62 -8.29 -3.03 -13.07
C PRO A 62 -7.22 -3.56 -14.04
N MET A 63 -6.36 -4.44 -13.53
CA MET A 63 -5.45 -5.27 -14.32
C MET A 63 -6.22 -6.11 -15.34
#